data_AF-A0ABD2T7U5-F1
#
_entry.id   AF-A0ABD2T7U5-F1
#
_cell.length_a   1.000
_cell.length_b   1.000
_cell.length_c   1.000
_cell.angle_alpha   90.00
_cell.angle_beta   90.00
_cell.angle_gamma   90.00
#
_symmetry.space_group_name_H-M   'P 1'
#
loop_
_entity.id
_entity.type
_entity.pdbx_description
1 polymer ?
#
loop_
_entity_poly.entity_id
_entity_poly.type
_entity_poly.pdbx_seq_one_letter_code
_entity_poly.pdbx_strand_id
1 'polypeptide(L)'
;MANENYKTLDSVTVADVEALGIHTELAGKLHGELNRIVRNYGSATPQTWYHISKELLTPSLPFSFHQMMYYGCYKDFGPDPPAWLPDPTLWLCTDTALALSLLSTGHLQAAIDRPRLEVQ
;
A
#
# COMPACT_ATOMS: atom_id res chain seq x y z
N MET A 1 -6.82 -0.32 8.67
CA MET A 1 -6.26 -0.73 7.37
C MET A 1 -6.53 0.41 6.41
N ALA A 2 -5.53 1.26 6.17
CA ALA A 2 -5.72 2.56 5.50
C ALA A 2 -5.94 2.37 4.00
N ASN A 3 -7.18 2.05 3.64
CA ASN A 3 -7.72 2.15 2.28
C ASN A 3 -8.19 3.58 1.99
N GLU A 4 -7.59 4.58 2.64
CA GLU A 4 -8.02 5.97 2.56
C GLU A 4 -7.47 6.60 1.28
N ASN A 5 -8.22 6.39 0.20
CA ASN A 5 -8.35 7.26 -0.98
C ASN A 5 -7.17 8.24 -1.23
N TYR A 6 -5.97 7.72 -1.46
CA TYR A 6 -4.80 8.54 -1.75
C TYR A 6 -5.09 9.49 -2.91
N LYS A 7 -4.64 10.75 -2.84
CA LYS A 7 -4.85 11.72 -3.91
C LYS A 7 -3.97 11.38 -5.11
N THR A 8 -4.42 11.74 -6.31
CA THR A 8 -3.55 11.74 -7.49
C THR A 8 -2.42 12.75 -7.27
N LEU A 9 -1.27 12.53 -7.92
CA LEU A 9 -0.10 13.39 -7.69
C LEU A 9 -0.36 14.86 -8.03
N ASP A 10 -1.18 15.14 -9.05
CA ASP A 10 -1.60 16.49 -9.44
C ASP A 10 -2.52 17.18 -8.43
N SER A 11 -3.14 16.42 -7.53
CA SER A 11 -4.06 16.92 -6.50
C SER A 11 -3.42 17.04 -5.12
N VAL A 12 -2.15 16.64 -4.97
CA VAL A 12 -1.38 16.82 -3.72
C VAL A 12 -1.06 18.29 -3.52
N THR A 13 -1.35 18.82 -2.34
CA THR A 13 -1.06 20.22 -1.96
C THR A 13 0.05 20.31 -0.93
N VAL A 14 0.61 21.51 -0.72
CA VAL A 14 1.59 21.76 0.37
C VAL A 14 1.02 21.36 1.74
N ALA A 15 -0.25 21.68 2.01
CA ALA A 15 -0.90 21.34 3.28
C ALA A 15 -1.01 19.83 3.50
N ASP A 16 -1.17 19.04 2.43
CA ASP A 16 -1.16 17.57 2.52
C ASP A 16 0.22 17.06 2.96
N VAL A 17 1.29 17.67 2.45
CA VAL A 17 2.68 17.33 2.81
C VAL A 17 2.99 17.76 4.24
N GLU A 18 2.54 18.94 4.66
CA GLU A 18 2.68 19.44 6.04
C GLU A 18 1.93 18.57 7.05
N ALA A 19 0.75 18.06 6.70
CA ALA A 19 -0.02 17.15 7.54
C ALA A 19 0.72 15.85 7.88
N LEU A 20 1.78 15.51 7.13
CA LEU A 20 2.67 14.37 7.41
C LEU A 20 3.79 14.70 8.42
N GLY A 21 3.78 15.91 9.00
CA GLY A 21 4.80 16.39 9.93
C GLY A 21 6.04 16.98 9.26
N ILE A 22 5.97 17.29 7.96
CA ILE A 22 7.06 17.94 7.23
C ILE A 22 6.96 19.46 7.43
N HIS A 23 8.06 20.10 7.84
CA HIS A 23 8.09 21.55 8.03
C HIS A 23 7.77 22.32 6.74
N THR A 24 7.02 23.42 6.86
CA THR A 24 6.50 24.25 5.75
C THR A 24 7.52 24.56 4.65
N GLU A 25 8.74 24.95 5.00
CA GLU A 25 9.75 25.28 3.99
C GLU A 25 10.13 24.06 3.13
N LEU A 26 10.33 22.91 3.77
CA LEU A 26 10.63 21.65 3.08
C LEU A 26 9.41 21.14 2.31
N ALA A 27 8.21 21.27 2.89
CA ALA A 27 6.97 20.89 2.23
C ALA A 27 6.75 21.68 0.93
N GLY A 28 7.00 23.00 0.95
CA GLY A 28 6.95 23.85 -0.23
C GLY A 28 7.95 23.45 -1.31
N LYS A 29 9.20 23.14 -0.92
CA LYS A 29 10.25 22.65 -1.84
C LYS A 29 9.85 21.31 -2.47
N LEU A 30 9.42 20.34 -1.67
CA LEU A 30 8.98 19.03 -2.15
C LEU A 30 7.78 19.12 -3.09
N HIS A 31 6.78 19.92 -2.75
CA HIS A 31 5.62 20.14 -3.61
C HIS A 31 5.99 20.85 -4.92
N GLY A 32 6.96 21.78 -4.89
CA GLY A 32 7.51 22.42 -6.08
C GLY A 32 8.17 21.40 -7.03
N GLU A 33 9.04 20.55 -6.49
CA GLU A 33 9.70 19.48 -7.25
C GLU A 33 8.71 18.44 -7.77
N LEU A 34 7.72 18.03 -6.96
CA LEU A 34 6.64 17.14 -7.41
C LEU A 34 5.91 17.73 -8.61
N ASN A 35 5.50 18.99 -8.54
CA ASN A 35 4.84 19.67 -9.64
C ASN A 35 5.71 19.76 -10.89
N ARG A 36 7.01 19.99 -10.74
CA ARG A 36 7.96 19.98 -11.86
C ARG A 36 7.96 18.61 -12.54
N ILE A 37 8.08 17.52 -11.76
CA ILE A 37 8.07 16.15 -12.28
C ILE A 37 6.75 15.85 -12.99
N VAL A 38 5.61 16.11 -12.34
CA VAL A 38 4.27 15.83 -12.89
C VAL A 38 4.02 16.61 -14.18
N ARG A 39 4.43 17.88 -14.27
CA ARG A 39 4.28 18.67 -15.50
C ARG A 39 5.11 18.11 -16.67
N ASN A 40 6.28 17.55 -16.39
CA ASN A 40 7.19 17.05 -17.42
C ASN A 40 6.83 15.64 -17.92
N TYR A 41 6.29 14.78 -17.04
CA TYR A 41 6.12 13.35 -17.32
C TYR A 41 4.68 12.84 -17.14
N GLY A 42 3.75 13.67 -16.68
CA GLY A 42 2.38 13.29 -16.31
C GLY A 42 2.25 12.82 -14.86
N SER A 43 1.03 12.63 -14.36
CA SER A 43 0.79 12.22 -12.96
C SER A 43 0.79 10.71 -12.72
N ALA A 44 0.70 9.90 -13.78
CA ALA A 44 0.53 8.44 -13.67
C ALA A 44 1.34 7.67 -14.72
N THR A 45 2.64 7.96 -14.85
CA THR A 45 3.53 7.29 -15.82
C THR A 45 4.71 6.60 -15.13
N PRO A 46 5.32 5.57 -15.76
CA PRO A 46 6.54 4.95 -15.24
C PRO A 46 7.68 5.95 -15.04
N GLN A 47 7.80 6.93 -15.94
CA GLN A 47 8.80 8.00 -15.88
C GLN A 47 8.58 8.88 -14.65
N THR A 48 7.33 9.23 -14.34
CA THR A 48 6.98 9.99 -13.13
C THR A 48 7.45 9.28 -11.87
N TRP A 49 7.18 7.97 -11.74
CA TRP A 49 7.65 7.19 -10.60
C TRP A 49 9.18 7.12 -10.54
N TYR A 50 9.84 6.93 -11.69
CA TYR A 50 11.31 6.91 -11.76
C TYR A 50 11.90 8.19 -11.15
N HIS A 51 11.44 9.36 -11.60
CA HIS A 51 11.94 10.64 -11.10
C HIS A 51 11.57 10.88 -9.64
N ILE A 52 10.36 10.53 -9.20
CA ILE A 52 9.96 10.60 -7.78
C ILE A 52 10.91 9.76 -6.91
N SER A 53 11.19 8.52 -7.31
CA SER A 53 12.01 7.59 -6.52
C SER A 53 13.49 7.97 -6.44
N LYS A 54 13.98 8.79 -7.38
CA LYS A 54 15.40 9.16 -7.51
C LYS A 54 15.71 10.59 -7.11
N GLU A 55 14.78 11.51 -7.33
CA GLU A 55 15.01 12.94 -7.15
C GLU A 55 14.22 13.52 -5.99
N LEU A 56 13.01 13.01 -5.72
CA LEU A 56 12.11 13.58 -4.71
C LEU A 56 12.20 12.86 -3.36
N LEU A 57 12.25 11.53 -3.37
CA LEU A 57 12.26 10.73 -2.16
C LEU A 57 13.67 10.58 -1.59
N THR A 58 13.83 10.89 -0.31
CA THR A 58 15.05 10.64 0.46
C THR A 58 14.75 9.80 1.70
N PRO A 59 15.69 8.96 2.17
CA PRO A 59 15.47 8.08 3.33
C PRO A 59 15.12 8.81 4.64
N SER A 60 15.42 10.11 4.71
CA SER A 60 15.10 10.97 5.86
C SER A 60 13.63 11.43 5.90
N LEU A 61 12.88 11.29 4.80
CA LEU A 61 11.48 11.69 4.75
C LEU A 61 10.59 10.68 5.48
N PRO A 62 9.45 11.11 6.05
CA PRO A 62 8.50 10.22 6.68
C PRO A 62 8.03 9.11 5.74
N PHE A 63 7.82 7.89 6.25
CA PHE A 63 7.29 6.78 5.46
C PHE A 63 5.91 7.11 4.85
N SER A 64 5.08 7.86 5.56
CA SER A 64 3.79 8.34 5.08
C SER A 64 3.90 9.20 3.81
N PHE A 65 4.98 9.96 3.65
CA PHE A 65 5.24 10.73 2.43
C PHE A 65 5.60 9.79 1.26
N HIS A 66 6.43 8.78 1.53
CA HIS A 66 6.73 7.74 0.54
C HIS A 66 5.46 7.03 0.06
N GLN A 67 4.56 6.67 0.98
CA GLN A 67 3.27 6.05 0.66
C GLN A 67 2.40 6.99 -0.18
N MET A 68 2.28 8.27 0.20
CA MET A 68 1.50 9.25 -0.55
C MET A 68 2.00 9.37 -2.00
N MET A 69 3.31 9.44 -2.22
CA MET A 69 3.88 9.51 -3.57
C MET A 69 3.67 8.21 -4.36
N TYR A 70 3.89 7.06 -3.72
CA TYR A 70 3.71 5.75 -4.36
C TYR A 70 2.26 5.53 -4.79
N TYR A 71 1.32 5.59 -3.84
CA TYR A 71 -0.08 5.32 -4.14
C TYR A 71 -0.69 6.40 -5.03
N GLY A 72 -0.26 7.66 -4.89
CA GLY A 72 -0.73 8.73 -5.77
C GLY A 72 -0.27 8.56 -7.22
N CYS A 73 0.96 8.07 -7.45
CA CYS A 73 1.47 7.79 -8.79
C CYS A 73 0.74 6.63 -9.47
N TYR A 74 0.35 5.62 -8.69
CA TYR A 74 -0.28 4.39 -9.21
C TYR A 74 -1.80 4.41 -9.18
N LYS A 75 -2.42 5.46 -8.63
CA LYS A 75 -3.88 5.56 -8.51
C LYS A 75 -4.60 5.46 -9.85
N ASP A 76 -4.11 6.19 -10.84
CA ASP A 76 -4.66 6.23 -12.19
C ASP A 76 -3.67 5.64 -13.21
N PHE A 77 -2.80 4.73 -12.76
CA PHE A 77 -1.95 4.00 -13.67
C PHE A 77 -2.84 3.23 -14.65
N GLY A 78 -2.54 3.33 -15.94
CA GLY A 78 -3.38 2.82 -17.02
C GLY A 78 -3.74 1.33 -16.91
N PRO A 79 -4.48 0.77 -17.89
CA PRO A 79 -5.08 -0.57 -17.80
C PRO A 79 -4.07 -1.72 -17.63
N ASP A 80 -2.77 -1.46 -17.82
CA ASP A 80 -1.68 -2.40 -17.63
C ASP A 80 -0.73 -1.90 -16.52
N PRO A 81 -1.15 -1.99 -15.25
CA PRO A 81 -0.29 -1.63 -14.12
C PRO A 81 0.92 -2.60 -14.06
N PRO A 82 2.09 -2.16 -13.56
CA PRO A 82 3.24 -3.03 -13.40
C PRO A 82 2.89 -4.35 -12.68
N ALA A 83 3.41 -5.47 -13.17
CA ALA A 83 3.09 -6.82 -12.67
C ALA A 83 3.36 -7.07 -11.18
N TRP A 84 4.07 -6.16 -10.50
CA TRP A 84 4.36 -6.21 -9.07
C TRP A 84 3.38 -5.40 -8.21
N LEU A 85 2.44 -4.66 -8.81
CA LEU A 85 1.31 -4.09 -8.07
C LEU A 85 0.34 -5.21 -7.74
N PRO A 86 0.01 -5.43 -6.45
CA PRO A 86 -0.92 -6.48 -6.08
C PRO A 86 -2.30 -6.13 -6.65
N ASP A 87 -2.80 -6.97 -7.57
CA ASP A 87 -4.14 -6.82 -8.13
C ASP A 87 -5.17 -6.75 -6.98
N PRO A 88 -6.08 -5.75 -6.97
CA PRO A 88 -7.15 -5.64 -5.99
C PRO A 88 -7.97 -6.91 -5.78
N THR A 89 -8.09 -7.72 -6.80
CA THR A 89 -8.80 -8.99 -6.78
C THR A 89 -7.94 -10.11 -6.18
N LEU A 90 -6.60 -10.00 -6.25
CA LEU A 90 -5.67 -11.00 -5.72
C LEU A 90 -5.75 -11.13 -4.20
N TRP A 91 -6.11 -10.04 -3.51
CA TRP A 91 -6.31 -10.02 -2.05
C TRP A 91 -7.47 -10.91 -1.61
N LEU A 92 -8.44 -11.15 -2.50
CA LEU A 92 -9.62 -11.98 -2.22
C LEU A 92 -9.34 -13.48 -2.44
N CYS A 93 -8.28 -13.82 -3.17
CA CYS A 93 -7.95 -15.20 -3.54
C CYS A 93 -6.88 -15.85 -2.64
N THR A 94 -6.28 -15.11 -1.71
CA THR A 94 -5.31 -15.72 -0.79
C THR A 94 -6.04 -16.25 0.44
N ASP A 95 -5.98 -17.56 0.62
CA ASP A 95 -6.63 -18.47 1.58
C ASP A 95 -6.58 -18.08 3.09
N THR A 96 -6.14 -16.88 3.45
CA THR A 96 -6.04 -16.42 4.84
C THR A 96 -7.41 -16.17 5.48
N ALA A 97 -8.42 -15.75 4.69
CA ALA A 97 -9.79 -15.59 5.16
C ALA A 97 -10.45 -16.96 5.51
N LEU A 98 -10.15 -18.01 4.74
CA LEU A 98 -10.61 -19.37 5.03
C LEU A 98 -9.89 -19.91 6.27
N ALA A 99 -8.57 -19.71 6.37
CA ALA A 99 -7.77 -20.16 7.51
C ALA A 99 -8.18 -19.50 8.85
N LEU A 100 -8.51 -18.20 8.85
CA LEU A 100 -9.01 -17.50 10.04
C LEU A 100 -10.42 -17.94 10.44
N SER A 101 -11.28 -18.28 9.48
CA SER A 101 -12.63 -18.78 9.74
C SER A 101 -12.62 -20.17 10.39
N LEU A 102 -11.68 -21.03 9.99
CA LEU A 102 -11.55 -22.40 10.54
C LEU A 102 -10.96 -22.44 11.96
N LEU A 103 -10.20 -21.43 12.38
CA LEU A 103 -9.70 -21.33 13.75
C LEU A 103 -10.78 -20.91 14.76
N SER A 104 -11.89 -20.32 14.30
CA SER A 104 -13.00 -19.91 15.18
C SER A 104 -14.03 -21.02 15.42
N THR A 105 -13.94 -22.17 14.74
CA THR A 105 -14.89 -23.29 14.90
C THR A 105 -14.23 -24.55 15.50
N GLY A 106 -13.19 -24.38 16.32
CA GLY A 106 -12.62 -25.44 17.13
C GLY A 106 -13.30 -25.56 18.49
N HIS A 107 -14.55 -26.03 18.52
CA HIS A 107 -15.23 -26.40 19.76
C HIS A 107 -14.51 -27.62 20.36
N LEU A 108 -13.90 -27.47 21.53
CA LEU A 108 -13.48 -28.58 22.39
C LEU A 108 -14.68 -29.49 22.62
N GLN A 109 -14.71 -30.71 22.06
CA GLN A 109 -15.34 -31.86 22.72
C GLN A 109 -14.91 -33.22 22.13
N ALA A 110 -14.32 -34.01 23.02
CA ALA A 110 -14.36 -35.48 23.12
C ALA A 110 -13.83 -36.37 21.97
N ALA A 111 -12.70 -37.03 22.27
CA ALA A 111 -12.50 -38.44 21.93
C ALA A 111 -11.57 -39.11 22.96
N ILE A 112 -11.99 -39.15 24.23
CA ILE A 112 -11.63 -40.27 25.11
C ILE A 112 -12.77 -41.26 24.94
N ASP A 113 -12.60 -42.26 24.07
CA ASP A 113 -13.00 -43.66 24.30
C ASP A 113 -12.69 -44.52 23.06
N ARG A 114 -11.78 -45.48 23.19
CA ARG A 114 -11.86 -46.76 22.45
C ARG A 114 -10.97 -47.84 23.08
N PRO A 115 -11.36 -49.11 23.00
CA PRO A 115 -11.12 -50.11 24.03
C PRO A 115 -9.85 -50.93 23.80
N ARG A 116 -9.27 -51.36 24.92
CA ARG A 116 -8.29 -52.44 25.05
C ARG A 116 -8.90 -53.75 24.54
N LEU A 117 -8.38 -54.28 23.44
CA LEU A 117 -8.62 -55.66 23.01
C LEU A 117 -7.38 -56.50 23.34
N GLU A 118 -7.56 -57.42 24.27
CA GLU A 118 -6.67 -58.56 24.52
C GLU A 118 -7.00 -59.66 23.51
N VAL A 119 -5.99 -60.25 22.86
CA VAL A 119 -6.02 -61.63 22.38
C VAL A 119 -4.63 -62.25 22.56
N GLN A 120 -4.60 -63.16 23.53
CA GLN A 120 -3.74 -64.35 23.76
C GLN A 120 -2.25 -64.18 24.02
#